data_AF-A0A0F8CLZ1-F1
#
_entry.id   AF-A0A0F8CLZ1-F1
#
_cell.length_a   1.000
_cell.length_b   1.000
_cell.length_c   1.000
_cell.angle_alpha   90.00
_cell.angle_beta   90.00
_cell.angle_gamma   90.00
#
_symmetry.space_group_name_H-M   'P 1'
#
loop_
_entity.id
_entity.type
_entity.pdbx_description
1 polymer ?
#
loop_
_entity_poly.entity_id
_entity_poly.type
_entity_poly.pdbx_seq_one_letter_code
_entity_poly.pdbx_strand_id
1 'polypeptide(L)'
;MTPNDHFEYRNLPAGESWNLVASLLYQDSSLLADLCPDARVGWSFEELFPHDLVIDLNAAADDVHVGSIEGWIANWGSALLTREHGDGRLCCCTFRVTDTYGEHPTATTLVNRLIRTL
;
A
#
# COMPACT_ATOMS: atom_id res chain seq x y z
N MET A 1 -14.19 -20.69 13.71
CA MET A 1 -13.81 -19.31 13.33
C MET A 1 -13.20 -19.44 11.95
N THR A 2 -13.98 -19.17 10.90
CA THR A 2 -13.49 -19.20 9.52
C THR A 2 -12.51 -18.03 9.36
N PRO A 3 -11.31 -18.21 8.77
CA PRO A 3 -10.44 -17.08 8.48
C PRO A 3 -11.21 -16.20 7.49
N ASN A 4 -11.57 -15.00 7.93
CA ASN A 4 -12.33 -14.03 7.13
C ASN A 4 -11.39 -13.01 6.48
N ASP A 5 -10.09 -13.33 6.44
CA ASP A 5 -9.08 -12.44 5.89
C ASP A 5 -9.06 -12.60 4.37
N HIS A 6 -9.49 -11.53 3.70
CA HIS A 6 -9.48 -11.43 2.25
C HIS A 6 -8.07 -11.23 1.68
N PHE A 7 -7.09 -10.96 2.54
CA PHE A 7 -5.70 -10.70 2.21
C PHE A 7 -4.78 -11.36 3.23
N GLU A 8 -3.64 -11.87 2.76
CA GLU A 8 -2.56 -12.34 3.63
C GLU A 8 -1.51 -11.23 3.81
N TYR A 9 -0.92 -11.16 5.00
CA TYR A 9 0.00 -10.08 5.36
C TYR A 9 1.37 -10.60 5.76
N ARG A 10 2.40 -9.85 5.36
CA ARG A 10 3.75 -9.99 5.86
C ARG A 10 4.14 -8.74 6.63
N ASN A 11 4.57 -8.95 7.87
CA ASN A 11 5.07 -7.87 8.71
C ASN A 11 6.44 -7.38 8.26
N LEU A 12 6.60 -6.06 8.32
CA LEU A 12 7.83 -5.32 8.11
C LEU A 12 8.32 -4.76 9.45
N PRO A 13 9.64 -4.72 9.69
CA PRO A 13 10.19 -4.08 10.88
C PRO A 13 9.79 -2.60 10.97
N ALA A 14 9.38 -2.13 12.14
CA ALA A 14 8.98 -0.74 12.37
C ALA A 14 10.16 0.26 12.42
N GLY A 15 11.39 -0.21 12.20
CA GLY A 15 12.61 0.59 12.29
C GLY A 15 13.61 0.22 11.21
N GLU A 16 14.85 0.67 11.38
CA GLU A 16 15.92 0.40 10.42
C GLU A 16 16.09 -1.10 10.17
N SER A 17 16.08 -1.47 8.90
CA SER A 17 16.20 -2.87 8.49
C SER A 17 16.86 -2.94 7.14
N TRP A 18 17.78 -3.89 7.00
CA TRP A 18 18.49 -4.10 5.74
C TRP A 18 17.54 -4.54 4.62
N ASN A 19 16.49 -5.29 4.97
CA ASN A 19 15.47 -5.69 4.01
C ASN A 19 14.69 -4.48 3.49
N LEU A 20 14.39 -3.49 4.35
CA LEU A 20 13.69 -2.27 3.94
C LEU A 20 14.55 -1.41 3.01
N VAL A 21 15.84 -1.26 3.32
CA VAL A 21 16.77 -0.52 2.43
C VAL A 21 16.96 -1.23 1.09
N ALA A 22 16.86 -2.56 1.08
CA ALA A 22 16.91 -3.39 -0.14
C ALA A 22 15.53 -3.61 -0.79
N SER A 23 14.50 -2.86 -0.36
CA SER A 23 13.14 -2.92 -0.92
C SER A 23 12.80 -1.66 -1.71
N LEU A 24 11.80 -1.77 -2.57
CA LEU A 24 11.27 -0.66 -3.35
C LEU A 24 9.75 -0.67 -3.33
N LEU A 25 9.15 0.44 -2.90
CA LEU A 25 7.74 0.74 -3.16
C LEU A 25 7.61 1.49 -4.48
N TYR A 26 6.76 0.99 -5.37
CA TYR A 26 6.51 1.56 -6.69
C TYR A 26 5.01 1.71 -6.97
N GLN A 27 4.65 2.63 -7.86
CA GLN A 27 3.27 2.98 -8.16
C GLN A 27 3.12 3.46 -9.61
N ASP A 28 1.94 3.23 -10.16
CA ASP A 28 1.48 3.81 -11.44
C ASP A 28 -0.03 4.11 -11.35
N SER A 29 -0.47 4.62 -10.20
CA SER A 29 -1.90 4.79 -9.89
C SER A 29 -2.31 6.25 -9.88
N SER A 30 -3.43 6.53 -10.56
CA SER A 30 -4.06 7.86 -10.52
C SER A 30 -4.49 8.29 -9.10
N LEU A 31 -4.68 7.35 -8.18
CA LEU A 31 -4.94 7.65 -6.76
C LEU A 31 -3.79 8.44 -6.12
N LEU A 32 -2.57 8.26 -6.63
CA LEU A 32 -1.34 8.88 -6.12
C LEU A 32 -0.89 10.08 -6.95
N ALA A 33 -1.65 10.48 -7.98
CA ALA A 33 -1.35 11.66 -8.79
C ALA A 33 -1.10 12.90 -7.90
N ASP A 34 -0.07 13.69 -8.19
CA ASP A 34 0.34 14.87 -7.41
C ASP A 34 0.88 14.59 -5.99
N LEU A 35 0.64 13.41 -5.42
CA LEU A 35 1.21 12.97 -4.13
C LEU A 35 2.56 12.29 -4.33
N CYS A 36 2.70 11.54 -5.42
CA CYS A 36 3.90 10.83 -5.81
C CYS A 36 4.20 11.14 -7.28
N PRO A 37 5.06 12.15 -7.58
CA PRO A 37 5.33 12.56 -8.96
C PRO A 37 6.13 11.51 -9.74
N ASP A 38 6.86 10.63 -9.05
CA ASP A 38 7.65 9.56 -9.64
C ASP A 38 6.98 8.19 -9.47
N ALA A 39 7.40 7.23 -10.29
CA ALA A 39 6.98 5.83 -10.13
C ALA A 39 7.45 5.21 -8.81
N ARG A 40 8.47 5.78 -8.15
CA ARG A 40 8.93 5.35 -6.83
C ARG A 40 8.26 6.18 -5.74
N VAL A 41 7.68 5.50 -4.75
CA VAL A 41 7.18 6.15 -3.53
C VAL A 41 8.34 6.78 -2.76
N GLY A 42 8.22 8.07 -2.46
CA GLY A 42 9.31 8.87 -1.92
C GLY A 42 8.96 9.62 -0.63
N TRP A 43 9.70 10.69 -0.38
CA TRP A 43 9.64 11.50 0.86
C TRP A 43 8.26 12.09 1.19
N SER A 44 7.35 12.22 0.22
CA SER A 44 5.97 12.64 0.51
C SER A 44 5.20 11.65 1.39
N PHE A 45 5.71 10.44 1.58
CA PHE A 45 5.18 9.40 2.47
C PHE A 45 6.04 9.19 3.72
N GLU A 46 6.95 10.12 4.02
CA GLU A 46 7.70 10.10 5.28
C GLU A 46 6.74 9.97 6.47
N GLU A 47 7.11 9.16 7.46
CA GLU A 47 6.27 8.76 8.62
C GLU A 47 5.02 7.93 8.31
N LEU A 48 4.66 7.74 7.03
CA LEU A 48 3.49 6.97 6.59
C LEU A 48 3.80 5.56 6.11
N PHE A 49 5.09 5.22 5.95
CA PHE A 49 5.50 3.91 5.43
C PHE A 49 4.86 2.75 6.21
N PRO A 50 4.47 1.68 5.50
CA PRO A 50 3.72 0.59 6.10
C PRO A 50 4.60 -0.27 7.01
N HIS A 51 3.98 -0.89 8.02
CA HIS A 51 4.59 -1.97 8.79
C HIS A 51 4.11 -3.35 8.34
N ASP A 52 3.23 -3.43 7.35
CA ASP A 52 2.74 -4.68 6.79
C ASP A 52 2.53 -4.52 5.29
N LEU A 53 2.76 -5.59 4.54
CA LEU A 53 2.43 -5.66 3.12
C LEU A 53 1.45 -6.78 2.89
N VAL A 54 0.48 -6.56 2.01
CA VAL A 54 -0.30 -7.66 1.45
C VAL A 54 0.63 -8.53 0.59
N ILE A 55 0.58 -9.83 0.78
CA ILE A 55 1.32 -10.84 0.01
C ILE A 55 0.34 -11.78 -0.71
N ASP A 56 0.88 -12.75 -1.45
CA ASP A 56 0.11 -13.68 -2.30
C ASP A 56 -0.82 -12.94 -3.28
N LEU A 57 -0.25 -11.95 -3.97
CA LEU A 57 -0.96 -11.12 -4.93
C LEU A 57 -1.47 -11.97 -6.11
N ASN A 58 -2.72 -11.79 -6.47
CA ASN A 58 -3.36 -12.41 -7.61
C ASN A 58 -3.48 -11.42 -8.76
N ALA A 59 -2.59 -11.51 -9.74
CA ALA A 59 -2.56 -10.61 -10.90
C ALA A 59 -3.86 -10.57 -11.73
N ALA A 60 -4.75 -11.58 -11.60
CA ALA A 60 -6.03 -11.59 -12.30
C ALA A 60 -7.17 -10.94 -11.51
N ALA A 61 -7.01 -10.72 -10.20
CA ALA A 61 -8.05 -10.23 -9.30
C ALA A 61 -7.68 -8.95 -8.54
N ASP A 62 -6.38 -8.69 -8.36
CA ASP A 62 -5.87 -7.53 -7.65
C ASP A 62 -5.49 -6.42 -8.61
N ASP A 63 -6.06 -5.25 -8.36
CA ASP A 63 -5.62 -4.00 -8.93
C ASP A 63 -4.65 -3.33 -7.94
N VAL A 64 -3.34 -3.45 -8.23
CA VAL A 64 -2.26 -2.99 -7.35
C VAL A 64 -1.95 -1.52 -7.65
N HIS A 65 -2.27 -0.64 -6.70
CA HIS A 65 -1.99 0.79 -6.80
C HIS A 65 -0.57 1.15 -6.35
N VAL A 66 -0.10 0.46 -5.30
CA VAL A 66 1.28 0.55 -4.81
C VAL A 66 1.81 -0.85 -4.55
N GLY A 67 2.78 -1.26 -5.36
CA GLY A 67 3.51 -2.52 -5.21
C GLY A 67 4.77 -2.36 -4.37
N SER A 68 5.26 -3.49 -3.87
CA SER A 68 6.51 -3.63 -3.15
C SER A 68 7.29 -4.79 -3.73
N ILE A 69 8.60 -4.63 -3.83
CA ILE A 69 9.52 -5.69 -4.24
C ILE A 69 10.78 -5.65 -3.36
N GLU A 70 11.30 -6.81 -2.98
CA GLU A 70 12.53 -6.92 -2.20
C GLU A 70 13.31 -8.18 -2.61
N GLY A 71 14.55 -8.34 -2.12
CA GLY A 71 15.28 -9.60 -2.29
C GLY A 71 15.61 -9.98 -3.73
N TRP A 72 15.96 -9.00 -4.58
CA TRP A 72 16.35 -9.19 -5.99
C TRP A 72 15.21 -9.69 -6.89
N ILE A 73 14.16 -8.88 -7.07
CA ILE A 73 12.99 -9.19 -7.90
C ILE A 73 12.20 -10.41 -7.36
N ALA A 74 12.13 -10.52 -6.04
CA ALA A 74 11.38 -11.54 -5.35
C ALA A 74 10.40 -10.89 -4.36
N ASN A 75 9.68 -11.72 -3.61
CA ASN A 75 8.94 -11.29 -2.42
C ASN A 75 7.99 -10.10 -2.68
N TRP A 76 7.24 -10.21 -3.78
CA TRP A 76 6.25 -9.21 -4.18
C TRP A 76 5.21 -9.04 -3.08
N GLY A 77 4.82 -7.79 -2.87
CA GLY A 77 3.72 -7.43 -1.99
C GLY A 77 3.12 -6.10 -2.39
N SER A 78 2.18 -5.61 -1.61
CA SER A 78 1.52 -4.35 -1.89
C SER A 78 1.15 -3.60 -0.61
N ALA A 79 1.31 -2.28 -0.66
CA ALA A 79 0.89 -1.38 0.40
C ALA A 79 -0.48 -0.75 0.13
N LEU A 80 -0.95 -0.79 -1.13
CA LEU A 80 -2.26 -0.30 -1.53
C LEU A 80 -2.75 -1.07 -2.74
N LEU A 81 -3.88 -1.76 -2.60
CA LEU A 81 -4.53 -2.50 -3.70
C LEU A 81 -6.04 -2.52 -3.52
N THR A 82 -6.74 -2.86 -4.60
CA THR A 82 -8.17 -3.16 -4.57
C THR A 82 -8.49 -4.52 -5.19
N ARG A 83 -9.53 -5.19 -4.68
CA ARG A 83 -10.01 -6.50 -5.16
C ARG A 83 -11.53 -6.50 -5.21
N GLU A 84 -12.11 -7.00 -6.30
CA GLU A 84 -13.55 -7.25 -6.37
C GLU A 84 -13.96 -8.35 -5.38
N HIS A 85 -15.04 -8.13 -4.65
CA HIS A 85 -15.57 -9.10 -3.69
C HIS A 85 -17.10 -9.02 -3.60
N GLY A 86 -17.77 -10.05 -4.11
CA GLY A 86 -19.23 -10.06 -4.20
C GLY A 86 -19.73 -8.97 -5.14
N ASP A 87 -20.67 -8.15 -4.65
CA ASP A 87 -21.24 -7.02 -5.39
C ASP A 87 -20.49 -5.69 -5.15
N GLY A 88 -19.29 -5.74 -4.57
CA GLY A 88 -18.51 -4.56 -4.22
C GLY A 88 -17.01 -4.78 -4.33
N ARG A 89 -16.25 -3.83 -3.79
CA ARG A 89 -14.79 -3.80 -3.87
C ARG A 89 -14.19 -3.63 -2.48
N LEU A 90 -13.13 -4.38 -2.20
CA LEU A 90 -12.30 -4.21 -1.02
C LEU A 90 -11.08 -3.38 -1.38
N CYS A 91 -10.78 -2.36 -0.57
CA CYS A 91 -9.53 -1.61 -0.63
C CYS A 91 -8.70 -1.96 0.58
N CYS A 92 -7.46 -2.40 0.35
CA CYS A 92 -6.48 -2.59 1.41
C CYS A 92 -5.41 -1.51 1.29
N CYS A 93 -5.19 -0.75 2.37
CA CYS A 93 -4.16 0.27 2.49
C CYS A 93 -3.40 0.03 3.79
N THR A 94 -2.11 -0.28 3.71
CA THR A 94 -1.26 -0.52 4.89
C THR A 94 -0.36 0.66 5.22
N PHE A 95 -0.39 1.74 4.43
CA PHE A 95 0.19 3.01 4.85
C PHE A 95 -0.48 3.50 6.13
N ARG A 96 0.31 4.11 7.01
CA ARG A 96 -0.13 4.61 8.32
C ARG A 96 -0.88 5.94 8.23
N VAL A 97 -1.80 6.04 7.28
CA VAL A 97 -2.53 7.28 6.95
C VAL A 97 -3.54 7.70 8.02
N THR A 98 -4.01 6.76 8.85
CA THR A 98 -4.95 7.05 9.94
C THR A 98 -4.29 7.73 11.12
N ASP A 99 -2.99 7.51 11.33
CA ASP A 99 -2.26 8.01 12.49
C ASP A 99 -2.11 9.55 12.45
N THR A 100 -2.16 10.13 11.25
CA THR A 100 -1.88 11.55 10.99
C THR A 100 -2.91 12.21 10.08
N TYR A 101 -4.10 11.62 9.93
CA TYR A 101 -5.20 12.19 9.14
C TYR A 101 -5.61 13.56 9.68
N GLY A 102 -5.70 14.56 8.80
CA GLY A 102 -5.98 15.95 9.15
C GLY A 102 -4.74 16.78 9.48
N GLU A 103 -3.58 16.14 9.67
CA GLU A 103 -2.32 16.81 10.00
C GLU A 103 -1.29 16.65 8.86
N HIS A 104 -1.07 15.42 8.40
CA HIS A 104 -0.16 15.14 7.29
C HIS A 104 -0.89 15.33 5.94
N PRO A 105 -0.36 16.15 5.01
CA PRO A 105 -1.05 16.48 3.76
C PRO A 105 -1.26 15.25 2.86
N THR A 106 -0.26 14.38 2.75
CA THR A 106 -0.37 13.13 1.98
C THR A 106 -1.40 12.17 2.56
N ALA A 107 -1.33 11.89 3.88
CA ALA A 107 -2.30 11.03 4.55
C ALA A 107 -3.74 11.52 4.34
N THR A 108 -3.97 12.83 4.58
CA THR A 108 -5.28 13.46 4.44
C THR A 108 -5.79 13.36 3.01
N THR A 109 -4.95 13.67 2.03
CA THR A 109 -5.34 13.66 0.61
C THR A 109 -5.62 12.24 0.13
N LEU A 110 -4.77 11.28 0.48
CA LEU A 110 -4.93 9.89 0.08
C LEU A 110 -6.22 9.30 0.67
N VAL A 111 -6.48 9.45 1.97
CA VAL A 111 -7.73 8.98 2.61
C VAL A 111 -8.96 9.59 1.94
N ASN A 112 -8.96 10.91 1.71
CA ASN A 112 -10.08 11.58 1.05
C ASN A 112 -10.30 11.07 -0.39
N ARG A 113 -9.24 10.73 -1.12
CA ARG A 113 -9.36 10.14 -2.46
C ARG A 113 -9.93 8.73 -2.39
N LEU A 114 -9.43 7.89 -1.49
CA LEU A 114 -9.94 6.52 -1.31
C LEU A 114 -11.45 6.54 -1.03
N ILE A 115 -11.91 7.34 -0.07
CA ILE A 115 -13.34 7.46 0.28
C ILE A 115 -14.22 7.96 -0.87
N ARG A 116 -13.69 8.79 -1.77
CA ARG A 116 -14.46 9.37 -2.88
C ARG A 116 -14.51 8.49 -4.12
N THR A 117 -13.50 7.63 -4.31
CA THR A 117 -13.25 6.97 -5.60
C THR A 117 -13.56 5.48 -5.55
N LEU A 118 -13.54 4.89 -4.35
CA LEU A 118 -13.76 3.47 -4.10
C LEU A 118 -15.00 3.29 -3.22
#